data_AF-A0AAN0P890-F1
#
_entry.id   AF-A0AAN0P890-F1
#
_cell.length_a   1.000
_cell.length_b   1.000
_cell.length_c   1.000
_cell.angle_alpha   90.00
_cell.angle_beta   90.00
_cell.angle_gamma   90.00
#
_symmetry.space_group_name_H-M   'P 1'
#
loop_
_entity.id
_entity.type
_entity.pdbx_description
1 polymer ?
#
loop_
_entity_poly.entity_id
_entity_poly.type
_entity_poly.pdbx_seq_one_letter_code
_entity_poly.pdbx_strand_id
1 'polypeptide(L)'
;MEELISATATIHGAQIQANYTLWAAVIGGIISGLALIISIKLTADSTLKAHKIDKLAEAKRDVYLDLVRKWQNFMMAVFSFISANKEVYEENFSLALTELIASLHEASFISDPLTKEKVLDFTMQLIEDLFKIKRYGTEFYEFEGNEPERLRIQIEVMDFMRDYGIKALDLQRELRIEIGLKEDEIVNQRILKKQKEFYENVRIKLKFFLENKNEGTKET
;
A
#
# COMPACT_ATOMS: atom_id res chain seq x y z
N MET A 1 71.94 23.08 53.55
CA MET A 1 71.64 21.64 53.37
C MET A 1 70.14 21.42 53.18
N GLU A 2 69.29 22.07 53.98
CA GLU A 2 67.82 22.05 53.84
C GLU A 2 67.30 22.59 52.50
N GLU A 3 67.87 23.68 51.95
CA GLU A 3 67.47 24.22 50.64
C GLU A 3 67.76 23.26 49.47
N LEU A 4 68.90 22.55 49.50
CA LEU A 4 69.24 21.55 48.48
C LEU A 4 68.31 20.33 48.53
N ILE A 5 67.89 19.93 49.74
CA ILE A 5 66.93 18.84 49.95
C ILE A 5 65.52 19.28 49.50
N SER A 6 65.13 20.52 49.80
CA SER A 6 63.86 21.13 49.36
C SER A 6 63.77 21.29 47.84
N ALA A 7 64.84 21.78 47.20
CA ALA A 7 64.92 21.90 45.74
C ALA A 7 64.85 20.53 45.05
N THR A 8 65.54 19.52 45.59
CA THR A 8 65.53 18.15 45.06
C THR A 8 64.15 17.49 45.23
N ALA A 9 63.50 17.67 46.38
CA ALA A 9 62.15 17.18 46.63
C ALA A 9 61.11 17.86 45.71
N THR A 10 61.27 19.15 45.42
CA THR A 10 60.43 19.91 44.49
C THR A 10 60.59 19.42 43.06
N ILE A 11 61.84 19.19 42.61
CA ILE A 11 62.13 18.62 41.27
C ILE A 11 61.56 17.21 41.14
N HIS A 12 61.68 16.39 42.19
CA HIS A 12 61.15 15.03 42.19
C HIS A 12 59.61 15.03 42.16
N GLY A 13 58.96 15.91 42.92
CA GLY A 13 57.51 16.11 42.88
C GLY A 13 57.02 16.58 41.51
N ALA A 14 57.73 17.52 40.88
CA ALA A 14 57.42 17.99 39.53
C ALA A 14 57.58 16.90 38.46
N GLN A 15 58.59 16.03 38.58
CA GLN A 15 58.78 14.88 37.68
C GLN A 15 57.67 13.83 37.83
N ILE A 16 57.25 13.54 39.05
CA ILE A 16 56.13 12.64 39.33
C ILE A 16 54.85 13.21 38.72
N GLN A 17 54.57 14.50 38.95
CA GLN A 17 53.39 15.18 38.42
C GLN A 17 53.41 15.24 36.88
N ALA A 18 54.57 15.49 36.27
CA ALA A 18 54.73 15.49 34.82
C ALA A 18 54.49 14.09 34.21
N ASN A 19 54.98 13.03 34.86
CA ASN A 19 54.74 11.65 34.43
C ASN A 19 53.26 11.26 34.56
N TYR A 20 52.60 11.57 35.68
CA TYR A 20 51.16 11.34 35.83
C TYR A 20 50.32 12.12 34.82
N THR A 21 50.70 13.38 34.53
CA THR A 21 50.02 14.20 33.52
C THR A 21 50.20 13.61 32.12
N LEU A 22 51.41 13.12 31.80
CA LEU A 22 51.70 12.44 30.53
C LEU A 22 50.87 11.15 30.39
N TRP A 23 50.83 10.30 31.42
CA TRP A 23 50.03 9.07 31.39
C TRP A 23 48.52 9.34 31.35
N ALA A 24 48.03 10.36 32.07
CA ALA A 24 46.63 10.77 32.00
C ALA A 24 46.25 11.29 30.60
N ALA A 25 47.15 12.02 29.94
CA ALA A 25 46.95 12.49 28.56
C ALA A 25 46.94 11.33 27.55
N VAL A 26 47.85 10.35 27.70
CA VAL A 26 47.91 9.15 26.85
C VAL A 26 46.66 8.30 27.03
N ILE A 27 46.29 7.99 28.27
CA ILE A 27 45.10 7.17 28.59
C ILE A 27 43.82 7.90 28.18
N GLY A 28 43.72 9.20 28.50
CA GLY A 28 42.61 10.05 28.10
C GLY A 28 42.44 10.14 26.58
N GLY A 29 43.54 10.28 25.84
CA GLY A 29 43.57 10.28 24.38
C GLY A 29 43.13 8.95 23.77
N ILE A 30 43.57 7.81 24.32
CA ILE A 30 43.17 6.48 23.84
C ILE A 30 41.68 6.22 24.11
N ILE A 31 41.20 6.50 25.32
CA ILE A 31 39.78 6.28 25.69
C ILE A 31 38.86 7.18 24.87
N SER A 32 39.20 8.47 24.73
CA SER A 32 38.40 9.41 23.92
C SER A 32 38.40 9.07 22.43
N GLY A 33 39.55 8.66 21.87
CA GLY A 33 39.66 8.19 20.49
C GLY A 33 38.82 6.94 20.21
N LEU A 34 38.84 5.95 21.11
CA LEU A 34 38.02 4.74 20.99
C LEU A 34 36.53 5.03 21.10
N ALA A 35 36.12 5.89 22.04
CA ALA A 35 34.74 6.31 22.20
C ALA A 35 34.20 7.02 20.95
N LEU A 36 35.02 7.86 20.31
CA LEU A 36 34.65 8.54 19.06
C LEU A 36 34.45 7.55 17.90
N ILE A 37 35.37 6.59 17.73
CA ILE A 37 35.28 5.57 16.67
C ILE A 37 34.02 4.71 16.86
N ILE A 38 33.73 4.27 18.08
CA ILE A 38 32.52 3.50 18.40
C ILE A 38 31.27 4.32 18.11
N SER A 39 31.24 5.60 18.52
CA SER A 39 30.09 6.48 18.31
C SER A 39 29.83 6.76 16.83
N ILE A 40 30.89 6.98 16.04
CA ILE A 40 30.79 7.13 14.58
C ILE A 40 30.24 5.86 13.95
N LYS A 41 30.75 4.69 14.33
CA LYS A 41 30.29 3.40 13.80
C LYS A 41 28.82 3.15 14.12
N LEU A 42 28.40 3.34 15.37
CA LEU A 42 27.00 3.19 15.78
C LEU A 42 26.08 4.17 15.04
N THR A 43 26.52 5.43 14.88
CA THR A 43 25.77 6.46 14.15
C THR A 43 25.68 6.15 12.66
N ALA A 44 26.76 5.66 12.05
CA ALA A 44 26.78 5.26 10.65
C ALA A 44 25.88 4.05 10.40
N ASP A 45 25.95 3.02 11.25
CA ASP A 45 25.10 1.83 11.16
C ASP A 45 23.62 2.19 11.36
N SER A 46 23.32 3.07 12.31
CA SER A 46 21.97 3.58 12.55
C SER A 46 21.45 4.39 11.37
N THR A 47 22.26 5.31 10.82
CA THR A 47 21.90 6.13 9.65
C THR A 47 21.68 5.26 8.42
N LEU A 48 22.53 4.26 8.19
CA LEU A 48 22.39 3.34 7.05
C LEU A 48 21.14 2.48 7.17
N LYS A 49 20.79 2.02 8.37
CA LYS A 49 19.54 1.31 8.64
C LYS A 49 18.33 2.22 8.42
N ALA A 50 18.36 3.44 8.96
CA ALA A 50 17.30 4.43 8.77
C ALA A 50 17.09 4.74 7.27
N HIS A 51 18.17 4.98 6.53
CA HIS A 51 18.10 5.23 5.09
C HIS A 51 17.54 4.03 4.31
N LYS A 52 17.87 2.78 4.68
CA LYS A 52 17.29 1.58 4.07
C LYS A 52 15.79 1.46 4.36
N ILE A 53 15.38 1.76 5.59
CA ILE A 53 13.97 1.78 6.01
C ILE A 53 13.20 2.84 5.23
N ASP A 54 13.74 4.06 5.11
CA ASP A 54 13.12 5.15 4.36
C ASP A 54 12.98 4.81 2.88
N LYS A 55 14.02 4.23 2.27
CA LYS A 55 13.98 3.78 0.87
C LYS A 55 12.98 2.65 0.64
N LEU A 56 12.86 1.73 1.58
CA LEU A 56 11.86 0.67 1.53
C LEU A 56 10.45 1.25 1.67
N ALA A 57 10.23 2.20 2.58
CA ALA A 57 8.95 2.86 2.75
C ALA A 57 8.55 3.66 1.50
N GLU A 58 9.51 4.34 0.87
CA GLU A 58 9.32 5.03 -0.42
C GLU A 58 8.92 4.04 -1.53
N ALA A 59 9.65 2.92 -1.66
CA ALA A 59 9.33 1.88 -2.63
C ALA A 59 7.95 1.25 -2.40
N LYS A 60 7.61 0.91 -1.14
CA LYS A 60 6.29 0.41 -0.75
C LYS A 60 5.18 1.41 -1.14
N ARG A 61 5.38 2.70 -0.81
CA ARG A 61 4.41 3.76 -1.15
C ARG A 61 4.17 3.82 -2.66
N ASP A 62 5.22 3.81 -3.46
CA ASP A 62 5.09 3.95 -4.92
C ASP A 62 4.40 2.73 -5.53
N VAL A 63 4.74 1.51 -5.10
CA VAL A 63 4.06 0.27 -5.51
C VAL A 63 2.57 0.28 -5.10
N TYR A 64 2.26 0.67 -3.86
CA TYR A 64 0.86 0.67 -3.37
C TYR A 64 0.02 1.75 -4.07
N LEU A 65 0.60 2.91 -4.40
CA LEU A 65 -0.09 3.92 -5.19
C LEU A 65 -0.36 3.47 -6.63
N ASP A 66 0.57 2.73 -7.25
CA ASP A 66 0.33 2.15 -8.57
C ASP A 66 -0.76 1.07 -8.50
N LEU A 67 -0.78 0.23 -7.47
CA LEU A 67 -1.86 -0.75 -7.25
C LEU A 67 -3.24 -0.09 -7.18
N VAL A 68 -3.37 1.02 -6.43
CA VAL A 68 -4.63 1.78 -6.38
C VAL A 68 -5.04 2.27 -7.77
N ARG A 69 -4.08 2.72 -8.58
CA ARG A 69 -4.33 3.15 -9.96
C ARG A 69 -4.77 1.99 -10.86
N LYS A 70 -4.09 0.84 -10.78
CA LYS A 70 -4.44 -0.36 -11.56
C LYS A 70 -5.81 -0.91 -11.16
N TRP A 71 -6.15 -0.87 -9.88
CA TRP A 71 -7.50 -1.20 -9.40
C TRP A 71 -8.56 -0.29 -10.02
N GLN A 72 -8.33 1.02 -10.01
CA GLN A 72 -9.25 1.98 -10.64
C GLN A 72 -9.40 1.73 -12.14
N ASN A 73 -8.29 1.48 -12.85
CA ASN A 73 -8.33 1.17 -14.28
C ASN A 73 -9.13 -0.12 -14.57
N PHE A 74 -8.93 -1.15 -13.75
CA PHE A 74 -9.70 -2.39 -13.84
C PHE A 74 -11.20 -2.14 -13.62
N MET A 75 -11.58 -1.39 -12.58
CA MET A 75 -12.98 -1.00 -12.35
C MET A 75 -13.59 -0.31 -13.57
N MET A 76 -12.86 0.62 -14.19
CA MET A 76 -13.33 1.31 -15.39
C MET A 76 -13.47 0.36 -16.58
N ALA A 77 -12.51 -0.55 -16.78
CA ALA A 77 -12.55 -1.55 -17.83
C ALA A 77 -13.74 -2.52 -17.65
N VAL A 78 -14.01 -2.97 -16.43
CA VAL A 78 -15.17 -3.80 -16.09
C VAL A 78 -16.49 -3.16 -16.54
N PHE A 79 -16.67 -1.85 -16.37
CA PHE A 79 -17.91 -1.17 -16.77
C PHE A 79 -17.89 -0.62 -18.20
N SER A 80 -16.77 -0.76 -18.92
CA SER A 80 -16.64 -0.21 -20.27
C SER A 80 -17.56 -0.89 -21.29
N PHE A 81 -18.09 -2.09 -20.99
CA PHE A 81 -19.04 -2.78 -21.87
C PHE A 81 -20.30 -1.97 -22.16
N ILE A 82 -20.65 -1.02 -21.28
CA ILE A 82 -21.83 -0.16 -21.44
C ILE A 82 -21.68 0.77 -22.66
N SER A 83 -20.44 1.20 -22.96
CA SER A 83 -20.15 2.22 -23.97
C SER A 83 -19.28 1.73 -25.13
N ALA A 84 -18.54 0.63 -24.95
CA ALA A 84 -17.64 0.07 -25.96
C ALA A 84 -18.31 -1.06 -26.75
N ASN A 85 -17.83 -1.31 -27.97
CA ASN A 85 -18.13 -2.56 -28.67
C ASN A 85 -17.39 -3.74 -28.00
N LYS A 86 -17.77 -4.96 -28.39
CA LYS A 86 -17.30 -6.20 -27.76
C LYS A 86 -15.78 -6.35 -27.83
N GLU A 87 -15.19 -6.14 -29.00
CA GLU A 87 -13.76 -6.33 -29.21
C GLU A 87 -12.94 -5.37 -28.35
N VAL A 88 -13.34 -4.08 -28.31
CA VAL A 88 -12.69 -3.05 -27.49
C VAL A 88 -12.86 -3.33 -26.00
N TYR A 89 -14.03 -3.80 -25.57
CA TYR A 89 -14.26 -4.21 -24.18
C TYR A 89 -13.35 -5.39 -23.79
N GLU A 90 -13.30 -6.44 -24.60
CA GLU A 90 -12.51 -7.64 -24.32
C GLU A 90 -11.00 -7.31 -24.23
N GLU A 91 -10.50 -6.46 -25.14
CA GLU A 91 -9.12 -5.99 -25.11
C GLU A 91 -8.82 -5.18 -23.85
N ASN A 92 -9.63 -4.15 -23.56
CA ASN A 92 -9.44 -3.29 -22.39
C ASN A 92 -9.56 -4.06 -21.08
N PHE A 93 -10.54 -4.96 -20.97
CA PHE A 93 -10.73 -5.80 -19.79
C PHE A 93 -9.52 -6.71 -19.57
N SER A 94 -9.07 -7.41 -20.61
CA SER A 94 -7.91 -8.31 -20.54
C SER A 94 -6.63 -7.59 -20.13
N LEU A 95 -6.38 -6.42 -20.73
CA LEU A 95 -5.22 -5.59 -20.41
C LEU A 95 -5.28 -5.10 -18.96
N ALA A 96 -6.38 -4.46 -18.56
CA ALA A 96 -6.51 -3.90 -17.21
C ALA A 96 -6.44 -4.99 -16.12
N LEU A 97 -7.00 -6.17 -16.40
CA LEU A 97 -6.90 -7.32 -15.51
C LEU A 97 -5.45 -7.79 -15.35
N THR A 98 -4.72 -7.94 -16.46
CA THR A 98 -3.32 -8.37 -16.45
C THR A 98 -2.46 -7.38 -15.66
N GLU A 99 -2.65 -6.08 -15.88
CA GLU A 99 -1.94 -5.03 -15.15
C GLU A 99 -2.27 -5.02 -13.65
N LEU A 100 -3.54 -5.25 -13.28
CA LEU A 100 -3.95 -5.35 -11.89
C LEU A 100 -3.30 -6.56 -11.20
N ILE A 101 -3.34 -7.74 -11.83
CA ILE A 101 -2.73 -8.95 -11.27
C ILE A 101 -1.21 -8.74 -11.09
N ALA A 102 -0.53 -8.16 -12.08
CA ALA A 102 0.89 -7.84 -11.97
C ALA A 102 1.17 -6.92 -10.78
N SER A 103 0.40 -5.84 -10.65
CA SER A 103 0.56 -4.88 -9.56
C SER A 103 0.25 -5.47 -8.17
N LEU A 104 -0.73 -6.39 -8.08
CA LEU A 104 -1.00 -7.16 -6.86
C LEU A 104 0.19 -8.05 -6.47
N HIS A 105 0.83 -8.71 -7.43
CA HIS A 105 2.03 -9.49 -7.17
C HIS A 105 3.20 -8.63 -6.72
N GLU A 106 3.41 -7.46 -7.35
CA GLU A 106 4.41 -6.47 -6.94
C GLU A 106 4.16 -5.97 -5.52
N ALA A 107 2.91 -5.66 -5.18
CA ALA A 107 2.52 -5.30 -3.82
C ALA A 107 2.84 -6.42 -2.84
N SER A 108 2.45 -7.67 -3.12
CA SER A 108 2.76 -8.80 -2.22
C SER A 108 4.28 -9.05 -2.06
N PHE A 109 5.07 -8.74 -3.09
CA PHE A 109 6.52 -8.89 -3.04
C PHE A 109 7.17 -7.89 -2.08
N ILE A 110 6.72 -6.64 -2.09
CA ILE A 110 7.28 -5.58 -1.25
C ILE A 110 6.65 -5.54 0.16
N SER A 111 5.48 -6.15 0.35
CA SER A 111 4.74 -6.17 1.61
C SER A 111 5.41 -6.95 2.75
N ASP A 112 5.08 -6.54 3.97
CA ASP A 112 5.40 -7.32 5.17
C ASP A 112 4.59 -8.63 5.20
N PRO A 113 5.04 -9.68 5.91
CA PRO A 113 4.45 -11.02 5.80
C PRO A 113 2.92 -11.10 5.97
N LEU A 114 2.36 -10.36 6.93
CA LEU A 114 0.91 -10.36 7.20
C LEU A 114 0.11 -9.62 6.11
N THR A 115 0.62 -8.51 5.61
CA THR A 115 -0.03 -7.78 4.52
C THR A 115 0.09 -8.55 3.22
N LYS A 116 1.24 -9.20 2.98
CA LYS A 116 1.47 -10.08 1.84
C LYS A 116 0.42 -11.19 1.77
N GLU A 117 0.13 -11.84 2.90
CA GLU A 117 -0.94 -12.84 3.00
C GLU A 117 -2.29 -12.26 2.54
N LYS A 118 -2.67 -11.10 3.08
CA LYS A 118 -3.93 -10.41 2.70
C LYS A 118 -3.98 -10.02 1.22
N VAL A 119 -2.87 -9.55 0.65
CA VAL A 119 -2.77 -9.24 -0.79
C VAL A 119 -2.95 -10.49 -1.63
N LEU A 120 -2.31 -11.61 -1.24
CA LEU A 120 -2.42 -12.88 -1.95
C LEU A 120 -3.83 -13.47 -1.85
N ASP A 121 -4.46 -13.44 -0.67
CA ASP A 121 -5.83 -13.89 -0.47
C ASP A 121 -6.81 -13.12 -1.34
N PHE A 122 -6.67 -11.79 -1.38
CA PHE A 122 -7.46 -10.95 -2.28
C PHE A 122 -7.23 -11.33 -3.75
N THR A 123 -5.98 -11.55 -4.15
CA THR A 123 -5.61 -11.89 -5.54
C THR A 123 -6.19 -13.24 -5.96
N MET A 124 -6.05 -14.27 -5.12
CA MET A 124 -6.57 -15.61 -5.40
C MET A 124 -8.09 -15.58 -5.51
N GLN A 125 -8.76 -14.95 -4.56
CA GLN A 125 -10.22 -14.82 -4.58
C GLN A 125 -10.71 -14.07 -5.83
N LEU A 126 -10.04 -12.96 -6.17
CA LEU A 126 -10.35 -12.20 -7.40
C LEU A 126 -10.26 -13.14 -8.60
N ILE A 127 -9.14 -13.83 -8.79
CA ILE A 127 -8.91 -14.73 -9.92
C ILE A 127 -9.98 -15.81 -10.04
N GLU A 128 -10.34 -16.45 -8.94
CA GLU A 128 -11.40 -17.47 -8.91
C GLU A 128 -12.75 -16.92 -9.38
N ASP A 129 -13.06 -15.68 -9.01
CA ASP A 129 -14.33 -15.04 -9.35
C ASP A 129 -14.35 -14.34 -10.72
N LEU A 130 -13.20 -14.13 -11.38
CA LEU A 130 -13.10 -13.43 -12.68
C LEU A 130 -13.95 -14.08 -13.78
N PHE A 131 -14.14 -15.40 -13.72
CA PHE A 131 -15.00 -16.12 -14.65
C PHE A 131 -16.43 -15.55 -14.66
N LYS A 132 -16.92 -15.06 -13.52
CA LYS A 132 -18.25 -14.43 -13.41
C LYS A 132 -18.31 -13.10 -14.18
N ILE A 133 -17.29 -12.25 -14.00
CA ILE A 133 -17.23 -10.93 -14.68
C ILE A 133 -17.14 -11.11 -16.19
N LYS A 134 -16.24 -11.99 -16.64
CA LYS A 134 -16.05 -12.25 -18.07
C LYS A 134 -17.35 -12.74 -18.71
N ARG A 135 -18.06 -13.65 -18.02
CA ARG A 135 -19.36 -14.15 -18.46
C ARG A 135 -20.37 -13.02 -18.62
N TYR A 136 -20.51 -12.13 -17.64
CA TYR A 136 -21.44 -10.99 -17.74
C TYR A 136 -21.12 -10.07 -18.92
N GLY A 137 -19.84 -9.80 -19.16
CA GLY A 137 -19.41 -9.03 -20.33
C GLY A 137 -19.84 -9.68 -21.64
N THR A 138 -19.62 -10.99 -21.80
CA THR A 138 -20.05 -11.74 -22.99
C THR A 138 -21.58 -11.75 -23.14
N GLU A 139 -22.31 -12.07 -22.07
CA GLU A 139 -23.79 -12.11 -22.06
C GLU A 139 -24.37 -10.74 -22.46
N PHE A 140 -23.78 -9.63 -22.02
CA PHE A 140 -24.29 -8.29 -22.34
C PHE A 140 -24.35 -8.02 -23.85
N TYR A 141 -23.36 -8.49 -24.61
CA TYR A 141 -23.33 -8.33 -26.06
C TYR A 141 -24.21 -9.36 -26.79
N GLU A 142 -24.45 -10.53 -26.20
CA GLU A 142 -25.38 -11.53 -26.76
C GLU A 142 -26.84 -11.06 -26.71
N PHE A 143 -27.18 -10.20 -25.74
CA PHE A 143 -28.51 -9.58 -25.59
C PHE A 143 -28.63 -8.23 -26.30
N GLU A 144 -27.87 -7.99 -27.37
CA GLU A 144 -28.01 -6.76 -28.16
C GLU A 144 -29.46 -6.61 -28.67
N GLY A 145 -30.05 -5.43 -28.43
CA GLY A 145 -31.46 -5.15 -28.71
C GLY A 145 -32.45 -5.56 -27.61
N ASN A 146 -32.02 -6.30 -26.59
CA ASN A 146 -32.82 -6.63 -25.40
C ASN A 146 -32.38 -5.78 -24.19
N GLU A 147 -32.87 -4.53 -24.14
CA GLU A 147 -32.51 -3.57 -23.10
C GLU A 147 -32.82 -4.03 -21.66
N PRO A 148 -33.96 -4.71 -21.36
CA PRO A 148 -34.19 -5.29 -20.03
C PRO A 148 -33.09 -6.25 -19.57
N GLU A 149 -32.67 -7.19 -20.42
CA GLU A 149 -31.61 -8.14 -20.07
C GLU A 149 -30.25 -7.43 -19.90
N ARG A 150 -29.94 -6.47 -20.77
CA ARG A 150 -28.72 -5.64 -20.65
C ARG A 150 -28.68 -4.85 -19.35
N LEU A 151 -29.82 -4.32 -18.89
CA LEU A 151 -29.94 -3.64 -17.59
C LEU A 151 -29.80 -4.62 -16.42
N ARG A 152 -30.38 -5.83 -16.52
CA ARG A 152 -30.20 -6.88 -15.50
C ARG A 152 -28.72 -7.24 -15.34
N ILE A 153 -28.00 -7.43 -16.44
CA ILE A 153 -26.55 -7.73 -16.43
C ILE A 153 -25.75 -6.59 -15.80
N GLN A 154 -26.07 -5.32 -16.11
CA GLN A 154 -25.43 -4.17 -15.46
C GLN A 154 -25.59 -4.20 -13.93
N ILE A 155 -26.79 -4.53 -13.44
CA ILE A 155 -27.04 -4.66 -12.00
C ILE A 155 -26.24 -5.82 -11.41
N GLU A 156 -26.15 -6.96 -12.09
CA GLU A 156 -25.39 -8.12 -11.62
C GLU A 156 -23.88 -7.84 -11.54
N VAL A 157 -23.31 -7.15 -12.54
CA VAL A 157 -21.92 -6.70 -12.49
C VAL A 157 -21.71 -5.70 -11.35
N MET A 158 -22.63 -4.76 -11.16
CA MET A 158 -22.55 -3.81 -10.05
C MET A 158 -22.58 -4.50 -8.68
N ASP A 159 -23.53 -5.43 -8.48
CA ASP A 159 -23.69 -6.18 -7.23
C ASP A 159 -22.41 -7.00 -6.95
N PHE A 160 -21.83 -7.62 -7.98
CA PHE A 160 -20.56 -8.32 -7.89
C PHE A 160 -19.39 -7.38 -7.53
N MET A 161 -19.23 -6.25 -8.23
CA MET A 161 -18.12 -5.33 -8.03
C MET A 161 -18.20 -4.57 -6.69
N ARG A 162 -19.40 -4.41 -6.13
CA ARG A 162 -19.61 -3.82 -4.79
C ARG A 162 -18.87 -4.60 -3.71
N ASP A 163 -19.00 -5.92 -3.71
CA ASP A 163 -18.37 -6.77 -2.69
C ASP A 163 -16.83 -6.72 -2.81
N TYR A 164 -16.32 -6.68 -4.03
CA TYR A 164 -14.90 -6.47 -4.29
C TYR A 164 -14.41 -5.07 -3.91
N GLY A 165 -15.22 -4.03 -4.14
CA GLY A 165 -14.91 -2.67 -3.71
C GLY A 165 -14.73 -2.56 -2.20
N ILE A 166 -15.54 -3.27 -1.42
CA ILE A 166 -15.39 -3.34 0.05
C ILE A 166 -14.09 -4.06 0.43
N LYS A 167 -13.82 -5.23 -0.16
CA LYS A 167 -12.56 -5.96 0.08
C LYS A 167 -11.33 -5.14 -0.31
N ALA A 168 -11.40 -4.38 -1.41
CA ALA A 168 -10.33 -3.51 -1.86
C ALA A 168 -10.09 -2.33 -0.90
N LEU A 169 -11.15 -1.76 -0.31
CA LEU A 169 -11.02 -0.76 0.75
C LEU A 169 -10.33 -1.32 2.00
N ASP A 170 -10.71 -2.53 2.42
CA ASP A 170 -10.08 -3.20 3.55
C ASP A 170 -8.59 -3.45 3.24
N LEU A 171 -8.27 -3.96 2.05
CA LEU A 171 -6.88 -4.15 1.62
C LEU A 171 -6.11 -2.82 1.60
N GLN A 172 -6.72 -1.74 1.09
CA GLN A 172 -6.10 -0.42 1.07
C GLN A 172 -5.78 0.07 2.49
N ARG A 173 -6.64 -0.18 3.47
CA ARG A 173 -6.37 0.14 4.87
C ARG A 173 -5.12 -0.57 5.38
N GLU A 174 -4.98 -1.87 5.09
CA GLU A 174 -3.82 -2.67 5.50
C GLU A 174 -2.52 -2.16 4.87
N LEU A 175 -2.54 -1.85 3.58
CA LEU A 175 -1.40 -1.27 2.87
C LEU A 175 -0.99 0.09 3.45
N ARG A 176 -1.97 0.92 3.84
CA ARG A 176 -1.73 2.22 4.47
C ARG A 176 -1.10 2.10 5.86
N ILE A 177 -1.59 1.17 6.68
CA ILE A 177 -1.00 0.87 8.00
C ILE A 177 0.46 0.47 7.85
N GLU A 178 0.77 -0.39 6.86
CA GLU A 178 2.13 -0.87 6.64
C GLU A 178 3.14 0.25 6.31
N ILE A 179 2.72 1.23 5.52
CA ILE A 179 3.57 2.40 5.21
C ILE A 179 3.53 3.49 6.29
N GLY A 180 2.95 3.19 7.47
CA GLY A 180 2.93 4.08 8.62
C GLY A 180 1.94 5.24 8.52
N LEU A 181 0.92 5.16 7.65
CA LEU A 181 -0.14 6.15 7.61
C LEU A 181 -1.12 5.94 8.77
N LYS A 182 -1.60 7.06 9.32
CA LYS A 182 -2.62 7.04 10.36
C LYS A 182 -3.96 6.63 9.78
N GLU A 183 -4.60 5.67 10.44
CA GLU A 183 -5.98 5.27 10.17
C GLU A 183 -6.92 5.83 11.24
N ASP A 184 -8.09 6.28 10.80
CA ASP A 184 -9.16 6.75 11.67
C ASP A 184 -10.40 5.90 11.36
N GLU A 185 -10.73 5.01 12.29
CA GLU A 185 -11.83 4.07 12.12
C GLU A 185 -13.18 4.79 11.95
N ILE A 186 -13.39 5.95 12.59
CA ILE A 186 -14.62 6.73 12.45
C ILE A 186 -14.70 7.33 11.03
N VAL A 187 -13.58 7.82 10.50
CA VAL A 187 -13.51 8.30 9.11
C VAL A 187 -13.75 7.14 8.14
N ASN A 188 -13.10 5.99 8.34
CA ASN A 188 -13.22 4.81 7.48
C ASN A 188 -14.65 4.28 7.43
N GLN A 189 -15.33 4.17 8.58
CA GLN A 189 -16.74 3.78 8.64
C GLN A 189 -17.66 4.77 7.92
N ARG A 190 -17.39 6.08 8.01
CA ARG A 190 -18.14 7.09 7.26
C ARG A 190 -17.92 6.99 5.75
N ILE A 191 -16.70 6.71 5.30
CA ILE A 191 -16.38 6.49 3.87
C ILE A 191 -17.11 5.24 3.37
N LEU A 192 -17.02 4.13 4.10
CA LEU A 192 -17.72 2.90 3.76
C LEU A 192 -19.24 3.10 3.65
N LYS A 193 -19.83 3.85 4.60
CA LYS A 193 -21.24 4.21 4.56
C LYS A 193 -21.60 5.01 3.30
N LYS A 194 -20.81 6.04 2.96
CA LYS A 194 -21.03 6.85 1.75
C LYS A 194 -20.94 6.02 0.47
N GLN A 195 -20.00 5.07 0.40
CA GLN A 195 -19.90 4.18 -0.78
C GLN A 195 -21.09 3.24 -0.90
N LYS A 196 -21.56 2.67 0.21
CA LYS A 196 -22.78 1.83 0.23
C LYS A 196 -24.01 2.64 -0.19
N GLU A 197 -24.19 3.84 0.34
CA GLU A 197 -25.29 4.74 -0.04
C GLU A 197 -25.22 5.13 -1.53
N PHE A 198 -24.04 5.46 -2.05
CA PHE A 198 -23.84 5.75 -3.47
C PHE A 198 -24.23 4.54 -4.35
N TYR A 199 -23.75 3.35 -4.01
CA TYR A 199 -24.08 2.12 -4.71
C TYR A 199 -25.61 1.87 -4.73
N GLU A 200 -26.28 1.93 -3.57
CA GLU A 200 -27.73 1.71 -3.49
C GLU A 200 -28.50 2.74 -4.33
N ASN A 201 -28.08 4.01 -4.31
CA ASN A 201 -28.70 5.06 -5.11
C ASN A 201 -28.59 4.79 -6.62
N VAL A 202 -27.43 4.32 -7.10
CA VAL A 202 -27.26 3.97 -8.52
C VAL A 202 -28.08 2.71 -8.85
N ARG A 203 -28.05 1.70 -7.99
CA ARG A 203 -28.80 0.45 -8.16
C ARG A 203 -30.31 0.67 -8.23
N ILE A 204 -30.87 1.51 -7.36
CA ILE A 204 -32.30 1.88 -7.37
C ILE A 204 -32.67 2.53 -8.71
N LYS A 205 -31.83 3.44 -9.22
CA LYS A 205 -32.07 4.07 -10.53
C LYS A 205 -32.10 3.04 -11.66
N LEU A 206 -31.16 2.10 -11.68
CA LEU A 206 -31.13 1.04 -12.69
C LEU A 206 -32.35 0.12 -12.61
N LYS A 207 -32.79 -0.24 -11.40
CA LYS A 207 -34.02 -1.03 -11.20
C LYS A 207 -35.26 -0.30 -11.69
N PHE A 208 -35.38 0.98 -11.38
CA PHE A 208 -36.47 1.81 -11.89
C PHE A 208 -36.48 1.84 -13.43
N PHE A 209 -35.32 1.96 -14.08
CA PHE A 209 -35.26 1.87 -15.56
C PHE A 209 -35.68 0.50 -16.10
N LEU A 210 -35.27 -0.58 -15.42
CA LEU A 210 -35.64 -1.95 -15.78
C LEU A 210 -37.15 -2.19 -15.69
N GLU A 211 -37.79 -1.75 -14.60
CA GLU A 211 -39.24 -1.89 -14.37
C GLU A 211 -40.04 -1.17 -15.47
N ASN A 212 -39.70 0.09 -15.77
CA ASN A 212 -40.37 0.86 -16.84
C ASN A 212 -40.21 0.23 -18.24
N LYS A 213 -39.06 -0.41 -18.52
CA LYS A 213 -38.84 -1.08 -19.81
C LYS A 213 -39.65 -2.38 -19.94
N ASN A 214 -39.87 -3.08 -18.83
CA ASN A 214 -40.70 -4.28 -18.78
C ASN A 214 -42.21 -3.98 -18.85
N GLU A 215 -42.65 -2.80 -18.41
CA GLU A 215 -44.05 -2.37 -18.55
C GLU A 215 -44.38 -1.98 -20.00
N GLY A 216 -43.50 -1.24 -20.67
CA GLY A 216 -43.69 -0.84 -22.07
C GLY A 216 -43.65 -1.98 -23.09
N THR A 217 -43.14 -3.16 -22.72
CA THR A 217 -43.16 -4.38 -23.55
C THR A 217 -44.40 -5.24 -23.37
N LYS A 218 -45.22 -4.98 -22.33
CA LYS A 218 -46.48 -5.71 -22.08
C LYS A 218 -47.70 -5.09 -22.79
N GLU A 219 -47.56 -3.88 -23.32
CA GLU A 219 -48.63 -3.13 -24.00
C GLU A 219 -48.60 -3.23 -25.54
N THR A 220 -47.75 -4.10 -26.10
CA THR A 220 -47.68 -4.43 -27.55
C THR A 220 -47.92 -5.91 -27.79
#